data_AF-A0A1E4FLU4-F1
#
_entry.id   AF-A0A1E4FLU4-F1
#
_cell.length_a   1.000
_cell.length_b   1.000
_cell.length_c   1.000
_cell.angle_alpha   90.00
_cell.angle_beta   90.00
_cell.angle_gamma   90.00
#
_symmetry.space_group_name_H-M   'P 1'
#
loop_
_entity.id
_entity.type
_entity.pdbx_description
1 polymer ?
#
loop_
_entity_poly.entity_id
_entity_poly.type
_entity_poly.pdbx_seq_one_letter_code
_entity_poly.pdbx_strand_id
1 'polypeptide(L)' 'MLLRIIIFLVIGLIIYFGIRRIWMDWSNKFKKDEEQSRLARRERDLAERQRPDVIDLKQDKDGTYRPKDKDENRH' A
#
# COMPACT_ATOMS: atom_id res chain seq x y z
N MET A 1 15.96 -46.81 18.69
CA MET A 1 14.81 -45.89 18.82
C MET A 1 15.23 -44.42 18.72
N LEU A 2 16.19 -43.94 19.53
CA LEU A 2 16.63 -42.53 19.54
C LEU A 2 17.17 -42.01 18.18
N LEU A 3 18.02 -42.78 17.49
CA LEU A 3 18.59 -42.39 16.20
C LEU A 3 17.51 -42.10 15.15
N ARG A 4 16.45 -42.92 15.13
CA ARG A 4 15.34 -42.79 14.19
C ARG A 4 14.55 -41.49 14.44
N ILE A 5 14.42 -41.08 15.70
CA ILE A 5 13.76 -39.82 16.09
C ILE A 5 14.59 -38.61 15.66
N ILE A 6 15.91 -38.65 15.85
CA ILE A 6 16.82 -37.58 15.40
C ILE A 6 16.76 -37.41 13.89
N ILE A 7 16.73 -38.50 13.13
CA ILE A 7 16.61 -38.47 11.67
C ILE A 7 15.31 -37.78 11.24
N PHE A 8 14.17 -38.13 11.85
CA PHE A 8 12.90 -37.48 11.53
C PHE A 8 12.87 -36.00 11.91
N LEU A 9 13.49 -35.62 13.03
CA LEU A 9 13.62 -34.22 13.43
C LEU A 9 14.45 -33.40 12.44
N VAL A 10 15.57 -33.94 11.98
CA VAL A 10 16.44 -33.27 10.99
C VAL A 10 15.73 -33.12 9.65
N ILE A 11 15.06 -34.17 9.18
CA ILE A 11 14.26 -34.12 7.95
C ILE A 11 13.13 -33.10 8.08
N GLY A 12 12.40 -33.11 9.19
CA GLY A 12 11.33 -32.14 9.47
C GLY A 12 11.85 -30.70 9.50
N LEU A 13 13.01 -30.46 10.10
CA LEU A 13 13.65 -29.15 10.11
C LEU A 13 14.05 -28.68 8.70
N ILE A 14 14.64 -29.55 7.89
CA ILE A 14 15.02 -29.22 6.50
C ILE A 14 13.78 -28.83 5.69
N ILE A 15 12.70 -29.61 5.79
CA ILE A 15 11.43 -29.33 5.11
C ILE A 15 10.84 -28.00 5.60
N TYR A 16 10.79 -27.80 6.92
CA TYR A 16 10.27 -26.57 7.53
C TYR A 16 11.06 -25.33 7.09
N PHE A 17 12.40 -25.39 7.12
CA PHE A 17 13.25 -24.29 6.67
C PHE A 17 13.10 -24.04 5.16
N GLY A 18 12.98 -25.08 4.35
CA GLY A 18 12.72 -24.96 2.91
C GLY A 18 11.40 -24.24 2.61
N ILE A 19 10.30 -24.69 3.24
CA ILE A 19 8.98 -24.08 3.10
C ILE A 19 8.99 -22.65 3.64
N ARG A 20 9.55 -22.42 4.84
CA ARG A 20 9.64 -21.09 5.46
C ARG A 20 10.38 -20.09 4.58
N ARG A 21 11.48 -20.50 3.95
CA ARG A 21 12.26 -19.64 3.05
C ARG A 21 11.43 -19.21 1.84
N ILE A 22 10.71 -20.15 1.23
CA ILE A 22 9.83 -19.86 0.09
C ILE A 22 8.70 -18.92 0.53
N TRP A 23 8.06 -19.20 1.67
CA TRP A 23 6.98 -18.36 2.19
C TRP A 23 7.41 -16.92 2.47
N MET A 24 8.60 -16.73 3.06
CA MET A 24 9.15 -15.39 3.33
C MET A 24 9.44 -14.63 2.04
N ASP A 25 9.92 -15.32 1.01
CA ASP A 25 10.21 -14.74 -0.30
C ASP A 25 8.94 -14.32 -1.05
N TRP A 26 7.87 -15.12 -0.93
CA TRP A 26 6.55 -14.75 -1.44
C TRP A 26 5.99 -13.50 -0.74
N SER A 27 6.16 -13.38 0.58
CA SER A 27 5.70 -12.19 1.31
C SER A 27 6.43 -10.90 0.89
N ASN A 28 7.70 -10.99 0.51
CA ASN A 28 8.49 -9.84 0.04
C ASN A 28 8.11 -9.40 -1.37
N LYS A 29 7.68 -10.31 -2.24
CA LYS A 29 7.11 -9.94 -3.56
C LYS A 29 5.84 -9.11 -3.41
N PHE A 30 4.92 -9.52 -2.54
CA PHE A 30 3.68 -8.76 -2.30
C PHE A 30 3.94 -7.37 -1.71
N LYS A 31 4.89 -7.23 -0.77
CA LYS A 31 5.26 -5.91 -0.24
C LYS A 31 5.81 -4.96 -1.30
N LYS A 32 6.64 -5.46 -2.23
CA LYS A 32 7.15 -4.67 -3.36
C LYS A 32 6.05 -4.22 -4.32
N ASP A 33 5.04 -5.06 -4.55
CA ASP A 33 3.91 -4.72 -5.43
C ASP A 33 2.90 -3.77 -4.75
N GLU A 34 2.71 -3.88 -3.43
CA GLU A 34 1.87 -2.95 -2.66
C GLU A 34 2.49 -1.55 -2.51
N GLU A 35 3.80 -1.44 -2.30
CA GLU A 35 4.46 -0.12 -2.26
C GLU A 35 4.45 0.57 -3.63
N GLN A 36 4.72 -0.16 -4.72
CA GLN A 36 4.68 0.40 -6.08
C GLN A 36 3.27 0.84 -6.49
N SER A 37 2.24 0.07 -6.16
CA SER A 37 0.86 0.43 -6.48
C SER A 37 0.33 1.63 -5.67
N ARG A 38 0.78 1.82 -4.43
CA ARG A 38 0.46 3.01 -3.62
C ARG A 38 1.10 4.28 -4.19
N LEU A 39 2.35 4.21 -4.64
CA LEU A 39 3.04 5.35 -5.26
C LEU A 39 2.39 5.74 -6.60
N ALA A 40 2.07 4.76 -7.45
CA ALA A 40 1.45 4.98 -8.76
C ALA A 40 0.00 5.51 -8.69
N ARG A 41 -0.71 5.36 -7.57
CA ARG A 41 -2.02 6.00 -7.33
C ARG A 41 -1.84 7.45 -6.87
N ARG A 42 -0.89 7.71 -5.98
CA ARG A 42 -0.67 9.04 -5.43
C ARG A 42 -0.22 10.05 -6.48
N GLU A 43 0.58 9.63 -7.45
CA GLU A 43 1.02 10.49 -8.57
C GLU A 43 -0.11 10.83 -9.55
N ARG A 44 -1.05 9.90 -9.79
CA ARG A 44 -2.20 10.15 -10.69
C ARG A 44 -3.20 11.12 -10.09
N ASP A 45 -3.54 10.95 -8.81
CA ASP A 45 -4.48 11.84 -8.13
C ASP A 45 -3.93 13.29 -8.01
N LEU A 46 -2.60 13.45 -7.89
CA LEU A 46 -1.95 14.76 -7.87
C LEU A 46 -1.97 15.45 -9.24
N ALA A 47 -1.89 14.70 -10.34
CA ALA A 47 -1.95 15.24 -11.68
C ALA A 47 -3.37 15.69 -12.08
N GLU A 48 -4.40 14.99 -11.60
CA GLU A 48 -5.80 15.37 -11.85
C GLU A 48 -6.21 16.64 -11.06
N ARG A 49 -5.72 16.82 -9.83
CA ARG A 49 -5.97 18.05 -9.04
C ARG A 49 -5.28 19.30 -9.58
N GLN A 50 -4.27 19.16 -10.43
CA GLN A 50 -3.60 20.29 -11.09
C GLN A 50 -4.31 20.73 -12.38
N ARG A 51 -5.37 20.03 -12.81
CA ARG A 51 -6.14 20.46 -13.98
C ARG A 51 -6.87 21.76 -13.64
N PRO A 52 -6.76 22.79 -14.49
CA PRO A 52 -7.39 24.10 -14.26
C PRO A 52 -8.93 24.04 -14.27
N ASP A 53 -9.52 22.93 -14.72
CA ASP A 53 -10.97 22.68 -14.73
C ASP A 53 -11.50 22.08 -13.42
N VAL A 54 -10.61 21.67 -12.48
CA VAL A 54 -11.01 21.10 -11.19
C VAL A 54 -11.03 22.21 -10.15
N ILE A 55 -12.22 22.53 -9.64
CA ILE A 55 -12.43 23.55 -8.60
C ILE A 55 -12.70 22.84 -7.28
N ASP A 56 -11.89 23.12 -6.26
CA ASP A 56 -12.13 22.63 -4.91
C ASP A 56 -13.38 23.28 -4.33
N LEU A 57 -14.38 22.45 -3.99
CA LEU A 57 -15.59 22.87 -3.30
C LEU A 57 -15.34 22.87 -1.79
N LYS A 58 -15.59 24.01 -1.14
CA LYS A 58 -15.57 24.09 0.33
C LYS A 58 -16.99 23.87 0.85
N GLN A 59 -17.11 23.05 1.89
CA GLN A 59 -18.39 22.90 2.58
C GLN A 59 -18.61 24.12 3.49
N ASP A 60 -19.72 24.81 3.28
CA ASP A 60 -20.14 25.90 4.16
C ASP A 60 -20.83 25.35 5.41
N LYS A 61 -20.98 26.23 6.42
CA LYS A 61 -21.62 25.91 7.71
C LYS A 61 -23.07 25.44 7.57
N ASP A 62 -23.72 25.79 6.46
CA ASP A 62 -25.08 25.38 6.10
C ASP A 62 -25.13 24.03 5.38
N GLY A 63 -24.00 23.31 5.29
CA GLY A 63 -23.89 21.99 4.67
C GLY A 63 -23.86 21.99 3.13
N THR A 64 -24.04 23.15 2.50
CA THR A 64 -23.97 23.32 1.04
C THR A 64 -22.52 23.47 0.59
N TYR A 65 -22.14 22.78 -0.49
CA TYR A 65 -20.81 22.90 -1.09
C TYR A 65 -20.80 24.02 -2.12
N ARG A 66 -19.92 25.01 -1.96
CA ARG A 66 -19.76 26.12 -2.91
C ARG A 66 -18.31 26.19 -3.44
N PRO A 67 -18.10 26.71 -4.66
CA PRO A 67 -16.76 27.02 -5.15
C PRO A 67 -16.08 27.99 -4.20
N LYS A 68 -14.78 27.83 -3.93
CA LYS A 68 -14.01 28.91 -3.31
C LYS A 68 -14.06 30.14 -4.21
N ASP A 69 -14.70 31.21 -3.74
CA ASP A 69 -14.74 32.47 -4.47
C ASP A 69 -13.31 32.97 -4.71
N LYS A 70 -13.04 33.38 -5.95
CA LYS A 70 -11.73 33.85 -6.46
C LYS A 70 -11.18 35.08 -5.71
N ASP A 71 -11.98 35.70 -4.85
CA ASP A 71 -11.68 36.97 -4.19
C ASP A 71 -10.83 36.84 -2.92
N GLU A 72 -10.66 35.63 -2.35
CA GLU A 72 -9.80 35.44 -1.16
C GLU A 72 -8.29 35.48 -1.51
N ASN A 73 -7.92 35.47 -2.80
CA ASN A 73 -6.53 35.56 -3.28
C ASN A 73 -6.04 37.01 -3.55
N ARG A 74 -6.82 38.03 -3.18
CA ARG A 74 -6.37 39.44 -3.15
C ARG A 74 -6.38 39.96 -1.71
N HIS A 75 -5.44 39.54 -0.89
CA HIS A 75 -5.03 40.28 0.30
C HIS A 75 -3.59 39.98 0.68
#